data_AF-A0A1Z4RR14-F1
#
_entry.id   AF-A0A1Z4RR14-F1
#
_cell.length_a   1.000
_cell.length_b   1.000
_cell.length_c   1.000
_cell.angle_alpha   90.00
_cell.angle_beta   90.00
_cell.angle_gamma   90.00
#
_symmetry.space_group_name_H-M   'P 1'
#
loop_
_entity.id
_entity.type
_entity.pdbx_description
1 polymer ?
#
loop_
_entity_poly.entity_id
_entity_poly.type
_entity_poly.pdbx_seq_one_letter_code
_entity_poly.pdbx_strand_id
1 'polypeptide(L)'
;MKLSWIHASLYTLGICLVTPEVRAQITPDDSLSTQVRQQGNVAEITGGEQAGSNLFHSFQDFSVATGETANLRSAIRSYETYI
;
A
#
# COMPACT_ATOMS: atom_id res chain seq x y z
N MET A 1 38.36 31.09 15.74
CA MET A 1 38.30 29.74 15.12
C MET A 1 37.59 28.66 15.96
N LYS A 2 36.84 28.99 17.03
CA LYS A 2 36.26 27.98 17.96
C LYS A 2 34.72 28.00 18.09
N LEU A 3 33.99 28.69 17.20
CA LEU A 3 32.52 28.77 17.26
C LEU A 3 31.78 28.07 16.09
N SER A 4 32.51 27.59 15.07
CA SER A 4 31.92 26.94 13.89
C SER A 4 31.36 25.53 14.18
N TRP A 5 31.95 24.84 15.15
CA TRP A 5 31.68 23.42 15.41
C TRP A 5 30.33 23.16 16.09
N ILE A 6 29.83 24.14 16.86
CA ILE A 6 28.58 24.01 17.62
C ILE A 6 27.36 24.13 16.69
N HIS A 7 27.43 24.94 15.64
CA HIS A 7 26.38 24.98 14.61
C HIS A 7 26.37 23.67 13.82
N ALA A 8 27.54 23.14 13.45
CA ALA A 8 27.64 21.86 12.75
C ALA A 8 27.04 20.69 13.56
N SER A 9 27.24 20.68 14.89
CA SER A 9 26.69 19.63 15.76
C SER A 9 25.18 19.76 16.03
N LEU A 10 24.64 20.98 16.12
CA LEU A 10 23.20 21.21 16.29
C LEU A 10 22.41 20.82 15.02
N TYR A 11 22.97 21.10 13.84
CA TYR A 11 22.37 20.69 12.55
C TYR A 11 22.38 19.17 12.35
N THR A 12 23.43 18.46 12.77
CA THR A 12 23.48 16.98 12.67
C THR A 12 22.56 16.29 13.67
N LEU A 13 22.41 16.83 14.89
CA LEU A 13 21.47 16.29 15.89
C LEU A 13 20.00 16.49 15.46
N GLY A 14 19.68 17.62 14.83
CA GLY A 14 18.32 17.90 14.33
C GLY A 14 17.82 16.93 13.26
N ILE A 15 18.71 16.42 12.40
CA ILE A 15 18.35 15.47 11.33
C ILE A 15 18.04 14.07 11.89
N CYS A 16 18.63 13.69 13.02
CA CYS A 16 18.42 12.36 13.63
C CYS A 16 17.02 12.21 14.28
N LEU A 17 16.32 13.32 14.54
CA LEU A 17 15.00 13.33 15.20
C LEU A 17 13.83 13.19 14.21
N VAL A 18 14.07 13.26 12.91
CA VAL A 18 13.03 13.11 11.88
C VAL A 18 13.16 11.73 11.25
N THR A 19 12.40 10.75 11.75
CA THR A 19 12.26 9.47 11.07
C THR A 19 11.21 9.63 9.96
N PRO A 20 11.56 9.43 8.68
CA PRO A 20 10.56 9.41 7.63
C PRO A 20 9.61 8.22 7.86
N GLU A 21 8.31 8.48 7.84
CA GLU A 21 7.30 7.43 7.79
C GLU A 21 7.34 6.80 6.40
N VAL A 22 7.73 5.53 6.33
CA VAL A 22 7.61 4.75 5.09
C VAL A 22 6.16 4.32 4.99
N ARG A 23 5.39 4.94 4.08
CA ARG A 23 4.07 4.42 3.73
C ARG A 23 4.25 3.15 2.93
N ALA A 24 3.62 2.06 3.38
CA ALA A 24 3.60 0.84 2.60
C ALA A 24 2.79 1.09 1.32
N GLN A 25 3.19 0.42 0.24
CA GLN A 25 2.53 0.56 -1.06
C GLN A 25 2.03 -0.81 -1.53
N ILE A 26 0.84 -0.79 -2.13
CA ILE A 26 0.26 -1.93 -2.84
C ILE A 26 0.07 -1.48 -4.29
N THR A 27 0.89 -2.03 -5.18
CA THR A 27 0.97 -1.63 -6.58
C THR A 27 0.62 -2.84 -7.44
N PRO A 28 -0.49 -2.80 -8.22
CA PRO A 28 -0.75 -3.81 -9.24
C PRO A 28 0.41 -3.93 -10.23
N ASP A 29 0.63 -5.11 -10.80
CA ASP A 29 1.61 -5.32 -11.87
C ASP A 29 1.01 -5.20 -13.29
N ASP A 30 -0.26 -4.81 -13.37
CA ASP A 30 -1.06 -4.69 -14.59
C ASP A 30 -1.20 -5.98 -15.42
N SER A 31 -0.76 -7.13 -14.91
CA SER A 31 -0.94 -8.43 -15.58
C SER A 31 -2.37 -8.95 -15.47
N LEU A 32 -3.07 -8.60 -14.39
CA LEU A 32 -4.49 -8.85 -14.15
C LEU A 32 -5.21 -7.52 -13.92
N SER A 33 -6.53 -7.52 -14.04
CA SER A 33 -7.39 -6.34 -13.77
C SER A 33 -7.53 -6.02 -12.27
N THR A 34 -6.45 -6.16 -11.49
CA THR A 34 -6.40 -5.87 -10.06
C THR A 34 -6.47 -4.36 -9.83
N GLN A 35 -7.34 -3.92 -8.94
CA GLN A 35 -7.53 -2.51 -8.61
C GLN A 35 -7.32 -2.29 -7.12
N VAL A 36 -6.54 -1.27 -6.79
CA VAL A 36 -6.25 -0.88 -5.41
C VAL A 36 -6.80 0.51 -5.17
N ARG A 37 -7.65 0.67 -4.16
CA ARG A 37 -8.17 1.97 -3.71
C ARG A 37 -7.85 2.18 -2.24
N GLN A 38 -7.02 3.18 -1.95
CA GLN A 38 -6.71 3.57 -0.58
C GLN A 38 -7.86 4.38 0.04
N GLN A 39 -8.27 3.99 1.25
CA GLN A 39 -9.28 4.66 2.07
C GLN A 39 -8.75 4.77 3.50
N GLY A 40 -8.03 5.86 3.80
CA GLY A 40 -7.33 6.00 5.07
C GLY A 40 -6.24 4.94 5.21
N ASN A 41 -6.27 4.19 6.31
CA ASN A 41 -5.36 3.07 6.59
C ASN A 41 -5.83 1.74 5.96
N VAL A 42 -6.90 1.74 5.17
CA VAL A 42 -7.42 0.53 4.51
C VAL A 42 -7.20 0.61 3.00
N ALA A 43 -6.52 -0.39 2.44
CA ALA A 43 -6.44 -0.62 1.02
C ALA A 43 -7.56 -1.59 0.60
N GLU A 44 -8.52 -1.12 -0.19
CA GLU A 44 -9.55 -1.97 -0.81
C GLU A 44 -9.03 -2.50 -2.14
N ILE A 45 -8.90 -3.82 -2.23
CA ILE A 45 -8.39 -4.54 -3.39
C ILE A 45 -9.56 -5.26 -4.07
N THR A 46 -9.80 -4.90 -5.33
CA THR A 46 -10.94 -5.39 -6.12
C THR A 46 -10.50 -5.73 -7.55
N GLY A 47 -11.42 -6.21 -8.38
CA GLY A 47 -11.10 -6.68 -9.73
C GLY A 47 -10.39 -8.03 -9.68
N GLY A 48 -9.30 -8.17 -10.43
CA GLY A 48 -8.56 -9.42 -10.60
C GLY A 48 -9.10 -10.26 -11.77
N GLU A 49 -8.67 -11.51 -11.85
CA GLU A 49 -9.10 -12.47 -12.86
C GLU A 49 -9.61 -13.76 -12.23
N GLN A 50 -10.78 -14.22 -12.67
CA GLN A 50 -11.39 -15.45 -12.17
C GLN A 50 -11.00 -16.63 -13.06
N ALA A 51 -10.41 -17.66 -12.47
CA ALA A 51 -10.21 -18.95 -13.12
C ALA A 51 -10.86 -20.07 -12.30
N GLY A 52 -11.99 -20.57 -12.81
CA GLY A 52 -12.82 -21.54 -12.11
C GLY A 52 -13.42 -20.97 -10.82
N SER A 53 -13.18 -21.66 -9.70
CA SER A 53 -13.64 -21.23 -8.36
C SER A 53 -12.72 -20.22 -7.68
N ASN A 54 -11.59 -19.90 -8.29
CA ASN A 54 -10.56 -19.05 -7.70
C ASN A 54 -10.58 -17.66 -8.34
N LEU A 55 -10.36 -16.63 -7.52
CA LEU A 55 -10.09 -15.27 -7.98
C LEU A 55 -8.63 -14.95 -7.68
N PHE A 56 -7.93 -14.45 -8.68
CA PHE A 56 -6.52 -14.07 -8.60
C PHE A 56 -6.38 -12.55 -8.67
N HIS A 57 -5.50 -12.02 -7.81
CA HIS A 57 -5.02 -10.65 -7.81
C HIS A 57 -3.52 -10.68 -8.03
N SER A 58 -2.98 -9.69 -8.75
CA SER A 58 -1.55 -9.64 -9.08
C SER A 58 -0.96 -8.27 -8.76
N PHE A 59 0.27 -8.29 -8.24
CA PHE A 59 0.93 -7.13 -7.65
C PHE A 59 2.42 -7.13 -7.99
N GLN A 60 2.94 -5.95 -8.33
CA GLN A 60 4.37 -5.72 -8.44
C GLN A 60 4.98 -5.57 -7.05
N ASP A 61 4.29 -4.83 -6.18
CA ASP A 61 4.66 -4.63 -4.78
C ASP A 61 3.42 -4.84 -3.90
N PHE A 62 3.56 -5.63 -2.84
CA PHE A 62 2.52 -5.81 -1.84
C PHE A 62 3.12 -5.64 -0.44
N SER A 63 2.84 -4.51 0.18
CA SER A 63 3.27 -4.21 1.54
C SER A 63 2.12 -3.59 2.34
N VAL A 64 2.00 -3.97 3.61
CA VAL A 64 1.00 -3.45 4.56
C VAL A 64 1.75 -3.02 5.82
N ALA A 65 1.72 -1.72 6.13
CA ALA A 65 2.40 -1.20 7.31
C ALA A 65 1.62 -1.53 8.60
N THR A 66 2.30 -1.42 9.75
CA THR A 66 1.64 -1.54 11.06
C THR A 66 0.50 -0.53 11.18
N GLY A 67 -0.70 -1.01 11.51
CA GLY A 67 -1.90 -0.17 11.62
C GLY A 67 -2.65 0.02 10.30
N GLU A 68 -2.14 -0.49 9.19
CA GLU A 68 -2.85 -0.57 7.91
C GLU A 68 -3.57 -1.92 7.74
N THR A 69 -4.50 -1.98 6.80
CA THR A 69 -5.28 -3.19 6.46
C THR A 69 -5.44 -3.30 4.95
N ALA A 70 -5.22 -4.49 4.40
CA ALA A 70 -5.54 -4.80 3.02
C ALA A 70 -6.80 -5.69 2.97
N ASN A 71 -7.85 -5.23 2.32
CA ASN A 71 -9.12 -5.95 2.17
C ASN A 71 -9.25 -6.47 0.74
N LEU A 72 -9.15 -7.78 0.55
CA LEU A 72 -9.26 -8.44 -0.75
C LEU A 72 -10.70 -8.91 -0.97
N ARG A 73 -11.38 -8.32 -1.96
CA ARG A 73 -12.73 -8.75 -2.33
C ARG A 73 -12.68 -9.94 -3.28
N SER A 74 -13.55 -10.91 -3.00
CA SER A 74 -13.91 -11.95 -3.96
C SER A 74 -14.94 -11.42 -4.97
N ALA A 75 -15.03 -12.05 -6.15
CA ALA A 75 -16.05 -11.72 -7.12
C ALA A 75 -17.42 -12.07 -6.53
N ILE A 76 -18.32 -11.09 -6.46
CA ILE A 76 -19.71 -11.35 -6.12
C ILE A 76 -20.28 -12.08 -7.33
N ARG A 77 -20.74 -13.32 -7.15
CA ARG A 77 -21.54 -14.00 -8.18
C ARG A 77 -22.83 -13.19 -8.36
N SER A 78 -22.91 -12.37 -9.40
CA SER A 78 -24.18 -11.85 -9.87
C SER A 78 -24.99 -13.04 -10.38
N TYR A 79 -25.91 -13.54 -9.57
CA TYR A 79 -27.02 -14.31 -10.11
C TYR A 79 -27.84 -13.30 -10.91
N GLU A 80 -27.62 -13.23 -12.21
CA GLU A 80 -28.63 -12.62 -13.07
C GLU A 80 -29.89 -13.46 -12.93
N THR A 81 -30.89 -12.91 -12.25
CA THR A 81 -32.26 -13.41 -12.26
C THR A 81 -32.71 -13.36 -13.72
N TYR A 82 -32.85 -14.54 -14.33
CA TYR A 82 -33.51 -14.70 -15.62
C TYR A 82 -34.97 -14.24 -15.45
N ILE A 83 -35.32 -13.11 -16.05
CA ILE A 83 -36.71 -12.72 -16.36
C ILE A 83 -36.91 -12.77 -17.86
#